data_AF-A0A9Q4PVR3-F1
#
_entry.id   AF-A0A9Q4PVR3-F1
#
_cell.length_a   1.000
_cell.length_b   1.000
_cell.length_c   1.000
_cell.angle_alpha   90.00
_cell.angle_beta   90.00
_cell.angle_gamma   90.00
#
_symmetry.space_group_name_H-M   'P 1'
#
loop_
_entity.id
_entity.type
_entity.pdbx_description
1 polymer ?
#
loop_
_entity_poly.entity_id
_entity_poly.type
_entity_poly.pdbx_seq_one_letter_code
_entity_poly.pdbx_strand_id
1 'polypeptide(L)'
;MPNFRVKKLKNLTLPFEKNGVKFLKLAKGRVVDLLLTEVFGEKFFITIKPSGDKFIIKSEKITRPARLENLQIALEIFRDEFTQELITNSINAKKSKFKKSQIVKDELEAINFLNNANKKAIEIGFGSGRHLLYRSKENTEISYLGIEIYKPSIDQVENLAIKDKLLNLALLNCDARSFLSLVKSNSVDFIYLHFPIPWDDSPHRRVISKSFLEEAKRVLKVNGRFELRSDSRNYSEFSINEMLDLNGVNLEIYKNKNLEISSKYEDRWKKQDKDIYDIIMINNYLSDDISNFKELEFPKFDPFKIASKFKHEKFKFDDFFINFEEIYKFSDDEILLKLSFGDFSVNENRFIYISREVSKYYINSPLPTEINQKAHEKIKEILLK
;
A
#
# COMPACT_ATOMS: atom_id res chain seq x y z
N MET A 1 3.73 -16.09 -6.40
CA MET A 1 3.96 -16.01 -4.95
C MET A 1 4.68 -17.28 -4.52
N PRO A 2 5.81 -17.19 -3.79
CA PRO A 2 6.59 -18.35 -3.39
C PRO A 2 5.74 -19.38 -2.66
N ASN A 3 5.94 -20.65 -3.02
CA ASN A 3 5.25 -21.79 -2.45
C ASN A 3 6.05 -23.07 -2.66
N PHE A 4 5.69 -24.12 -1.93
CA PHE A 4 6.21 -25.46 -2.15
C PHE A 4 5.17 -26.52 -1.79
N ARG A 5 5.39 -27.75 -2.28
CA ARG A 5 4.50 -28.90 -2.04
C ARG A 5 5.28 -30.06 -1.45
N VAL A 6 4.70 -30.73 -0.46
CA VAL A 6 5.30 -31.86 0.26
C VAL A 6 4.27 -32.96 0.48
N LYS A 7 4.71 -34.21 0.67
CA LYS A 7 3.82 -35.29 1.08
C LYS A 7 3.59 -35.33 2.59
N LYS A 8 4.62 -35.03 3.39
CA LYS A 8 4.56 -35.22 4.85
C LYS A 8 4.95 -33.96 5.62
N LEU A 9 4.17 -33.68 6.65
CA LEU A 9 4.50 -32.73 7.72
C LEU A 9 5.11 -33.50 8.88
N LYS A 10 6.20 -32.99 9.44
CA LYS A 10 6.73 -33.44 10.73
C LYS A 10 5.92 -32.79 11.87
N ASN A 11 6.17 -33.19 13.12
CA ASN A 11 5.54 -32.56 14.26
C ASN A 11 5.95 -31.07 14.38
N LEU A 12 4.98 -30.16 14.42
CA LEU A 12 5.24 -28.73 14.62
C LEU A 12 5.39 -28.44 16.11
N THR A 13 6.62 -28.34 16.59
CA THR A 13 6.91 -27.88 17.95
C THR A 13 6.97 -26.36 17.94
N LEU A 14 6.02 -25.69 18.61
CA LEU A 14 5.88 -24.22 18.63
C LEU A 14 5.94 -23.70 20.09
N PRO A 15 6.55 -22.52 20.34
CA PRO A 15 7.23 -21.69 19.35
C PRO A 15 8.57 -22.29 18.89
N PHE A 16 8.98 -21.98 17.66
CA PHE A 16 10.26 -22.37 17.06
C PHE A 16 11.02 -21.15 16.60
N GLU A 17 12.35 -21.14 16.74
CA GLU A 17 13.21 -20.06 16.27
C GLU A 17 14.48 -20.59 15.58
N LYS A 18 14.81 -20.05 14.40
CA LYS A 18 16.07 -20.31 13.70
C LYS A 18 16.42 -19.16 12.77
N ASN A 19 17.67 -18.70 12.80
CA ASN A 19 18.21 -17.67 11.89
C ASN A 19 17.34 -16.40 11.78
N GLY A 20 16.74 -15.94 12.88
CA GLY A 20 15.87 -14.76 12.90
C GLY A 20 14.44 -14.96 12.39
N VAL A 21 14.06 -16.21 12.07
CA VAL A 21 12.67 -16.62 11.81
C VAL A 21 12.09 -17.29 13.03
N LYS A 22 10.90 -16.85 13.42
CA LYS A 22 10.11 -17.43 14.50
C LYS A 22 8.78 -17.96 13.97
N PHE A 23 8.43 -19.20 14.30
CA PHE A 23 7.07 -19.72 14.15
C PHE A 23 6.43 -19.75 15.53
N LEU A 24 5.38 -18.96 15.73
CA LEU A 24 4.90 -18.60 17.06
C LEU A 24 3.72 -19.46 17.52
N LYS A 25 2.65 -19.50 16.74
CA LYS A 25 1.40 -20.21 17.06
C LYS A 25 0.71 -20.69 15.78
N LEU A 26 0.00 -21.80 15.88
CA LEU A 26 -0.83 -22.33 14.81
C LEU A 26 -2.30 -22.02 15.09
N ALA A 27 -2.96 -21.32 14.16
CA ALA A 27 -4.38 -21.06 14.15
C ALA A 27 -5.07 -22.08 13.24
N LYS A 28 -5.93 -22.92 13.82
CA LYS A 28 -6.69 -23.96 13.12
C LYS A 28 -7.87 -23.36 12.38
N GLY A 29 -7.95 -23.60 11.07
CA GLY A 29 -9.10 -23.23 10.24
C GLY A 29 -9.91 -24.45 9.83
N ARG A 30 -10.97 -24.22 9.04
CA ARG A 30 -11.81 -25.32 8.54
C ARG A 30 -11.07 -26.26 7.57
N VAL A 31 -10.32 -25.68 6.65
CA VAL A 31 -9.60 -26.41 5.58
C VAL A 31 -8.12 -26.07 5.57
N VAL A 32 -7.75 -24.86 5.97
CA VAL A 32 -6.38 -24.35 5.91
C VAL A 32 -5.99 -23.90 7.31
N ASP A 33 -4.81 -24.28 7.77
CA ASP A 33 -4.25 -23.76 9.01
C ASP A 33 -3.35 -22.56 8.72
N LEU A 34 -3.29 -21.61 9.66
CA LEU A 34 -2.44 -20.44 9.61
C LEU A 34 -1.34 -20.53 10.66
N LEU A 35 -0.08 -20.53 10.24
CA LEU A 35 1.08 -20.47 11.10
C LEU A 35 1.53 -19.01 11.25
N LEU A 36 1.36 -18.46 12.46
CA LEU A 36 1.86 -17.13 12.79
C LEU A 36 3.39 -17.16 12.75
N THR A 37 3.95 -16.35 11.86
CA THR A 37 5.37 -16.28 11.57
C THR A 37 5.87 -14.86 11.81
N GLU A 38 7.06 -14.73 12.37
CA GLU A 38 7.76 -13.46 12.54
C GLU A 38 9.17 -13.56 11.97
N VAL A 39 9.57 -12.61 11.13
CA VAL A 39 10.91 -12.54 10.53
C VAL A 39 11.42 -11.12 10.66
N PHE A 40 12.53 -10.94 11.39
CA PHE A 40 13.12 -9.61 11.66
C PHE A 40 12.09 -8.56 12.14
N GLY A 41 11.13 -8.97 12.98
CA GLY A 41 10.08 -8.12 13.54
C GLY A 41 8.84 -7.94 12.67
N GLU A 42 8.84 -8.39 11.42
CA GLU A 42 7.65 -8.39 10.55
C GLU A 42 6.84 -9.67 10.79
N LYS A 43 5.55 -9.53 11.13
CA LYS A 43 4.62 -10.65 11.35
C LYS A 43 3.79 -10.93 10.12
N PHE A 44 3.54 -12.22 9.83
CA PHE A 44 2.63 -12.65 8.77
C PHE A 44 2.20 -14.11 8.98
N PHE A 45 1.26 -14.58 8.16
CA PHE A 45 0.81 -15.97 8.20
C PHE A 45 1.34 -16.78 7.02
N ILE A 46 1.86 -17.97 7.32
CA ILE A 46 2.05 -19.04 6.35
C ILE A 46 0.84 -19.96 6.42
N THR A 47 0.30 -20.34 5.27
CA THR A 47 -0.78 -21.31 5.15
C THR A 47 -0.23 -22.73 5.07
N ILE A 48 -0.87 -23.65 5.76
CA ILE A 48 -0.67 -25.10 5.63
C ILE A 48 -1.99 -25.65 5.09
N LYS A 49 -2.03 -25.92 3.78
CA LYS A 49 -3.25 -26.37 3.08
C LYS A 49 -3.12 -27.84 2.65
N PRO A 50 -3.98 -28.75 3.15
CA PRO A 50 -4.13 -30.08 2.58
C PRO A 50 -4.60 -30.03 1.11
N SER A 51 -4.09 -30.94 0.30
CA SER A 51 -4.39 -31.07 -1.13
C SER A 51 -4.27 -32.53 -1.55
N GLY A 52 -5.28 -33.35 -1.24
CA GLY A 52 -5.22 -34.80 -1.39
C GLY A 52 -4.30 -35.41 -0.33
N ASP A 53 -3.36 -36.26 -0.75
CA ASP A 53 -2.32 -36.88 0.07
C ASP A 53 -1.11 -35.96 0.35
N LYS A 54 -1.24 -34.66 0.03
CA LYS A 54 -0.15 -33.69 0.01
C LYS A 54 -0.52 -32.42 0.76
N PHE A 55 0.49 -31.60 1.00
CA PHE A 55 0.35 -30.26 1.55
C PHE A 55 0.93 -29.21 0.61
N ILE A 56 0.26 -28.06 0.54
CA ILE A 56 0.73 -26.85 -0.13
C ILE A 56 1.02 -25.81 0.94
N ILE A 57 2.26 -25.32 0.96
CA ILE A 57 2.71 -24.31 1.90
C ILE A 57 3.03 -23.03 1.13
N LYS A 58 2.44 -21.92 1.53
CA LYS A 58 2.57 -20.60 0.90
C LYS A 58 2.17 -19.48 1.88
N SER A 59 2.46 -18.22 1.56
CA SER A 59 1.91 -17.10 2.33
C SER A 59 0.38 -17.05 2.26
N GLU A 60 -0.24 -16.58 3.33
CA GLU A 60 -1.60 -16.06 3.27
C GLU A 60 -1.60 -14.74 2.49
N LYS A 61 -2.66 -14.50 1.71
CA LYS A 61 -2.80 -13.28 0.91
C LYS A 61 -3.63 -12.27 1.69
N ILE A 62 -3.00 -11.20 2.13
CA ILE A 62 -3.66 -10.04 2.73
C ILE A 62 -3.26 -8.77 1.98
N THR A 63 -4.04 -7.69 2.15
CA THR A 63 -3.64 -6.37 1.63
C THR A 63 -2.40 -5.92 2.42
N ARG A 64 -1.35 -5.45 1.72
CA ARG A 64 0.00 -5.25 2.28
C ARG A 64 0.61 -6.56 2.81
N PRO A 65 0.96 -7.50 1.91
CA PRO A 65 1.55 -8.78 2.28
C PRO A 65 2.98 -8.60 2.82
N ALA A 66 3.49 -9.65 3.46
CA ALA A 66 4.87 -9.69 3.93
C ALA A 66 5.88 -9.44 2.82
N ARG A 67 7.03 -8.86 3.17
CA ARG A 67 8.16 -8.71 2.25
C ARG A 67 8.55 -10.06 1.66
N LEU A 68 8.82 -10.05 0.35
CA LEU A 68 9.05 -11.26 -0.43
C LEU A 68 10.23 -12.07 0.12
N GLU A 69 11.31 -11.38 0.51
CA GLU A 69 12.53 -11.98 1.03
C GLU A 69 12.26 -12.67 2.38
N ASN A 70 11.55 -11.98 3.28
CA ASN A 70 11.19 -12.51 4.59
C ASN A 70 10.30 -13.76 4.46
N LEU A 71 9.32 -13.70 3.55
CA LEU A 71 8.49 -14.85 3.22
C LEU A 71 9.32 -16.02 2.66
N GLN A 72 10.25 -15.77 1.75
CA GLN A 72 11.08 -16.83 1.16
C GLN A 72 11.95 -17.52 2.22
N ILE A 73 12.62 -16.75 3.09
CA ILE A 73 13.45 -17.28 4.18
C ILE A 73 12.59 -18.14 5.13
N ALA A 74 11.40 -17.64 5.53
CA ALA A 74 10.52 -18.39 6.40
C ALA A 74 10.01 -19.69 5.75
N LEU A 75 9.66 -19.66 4.46
CA LEU A 75 9.23 -20.86 3.74
C LEU A 75 10.36 -21.89 3.61
N GLU A 76 11.61 -21.46 3.41
CA GLU A 76 12.78 -22.36 3.37
C GLU A 76 13.00 -23.05 4.72
N ILE A 77 13.00 -22.28 5.80
CA ILE A 77 13.16 -22.84 7.14
C ILE A 77 11.98 -23.76 7.48
N PHE A 78 10.75 -23.39 7.15
CA PHE A 78 9.60 -24.25 7.39
C PHE A 78 9.71 -25.58 6.62
N ARG A 79 10.14 -25.52 5.36
CA ARG A 79 10.39 -26.71 4.53
C ARG A 79 11.43 -27.62 5.17
N ASP A 80 12.59 -27.09 5.50
CA ASP A 80 13.74 -27.90 5.93
C ASP A 80 13.48 -28.53 7.32
N GLU A 81 12.86 -27.77 8.21
CA GLU A 81 12.64 -28.18 9.60
C GLU A 81 11.39 -29.04 9.76
N PHE A 82 10.27 -28.69 9.13
CA PHE A 82 8.95 -29.25 9.44
C PHE A 82 8.35 -30.12 8.35
N THR A 83 9.08 -30.42 7.26
CA THR A 83 8.53 -31.22 6.17
C THR A 83 9.46 -32.32 5.69
N GLN A 84 8.88 -33.31 4.99
CA GLN A 84 9.59 -34.40 4.31
C GLN A 84 8.96 -34.66 2.95
N GLU A 85 9.72 -35.32 2.06
CA GLU A 85 9.25 -35.72 0.72
C GLU A 85 8.78 -34.51 -0.11
N LEU A 86 9.73 -33.62 -0.42
CA LEU A 86 9.52 -32.44 -1.27
C LEU A 86 9.11 -32.86 -2.69
N ILE A 87 8.04 -32.25 -3.20
CA ILE A 87 7.49 -32.53 -4.53
C ILE A 87 7.84 -31.40 -5.49
N THR A 88 7.52 -30.15 -5.10
CA THR A 88 7.84 -28.97 -5.91
C THR A 88 8.31 -27.84 -5.01
N ASN A 89 9.25 -27.03 -5.51
CA ASN A 89 9.76 -25.85 -4.83
C ASN A 89 9.82 -24.67 -5.81
N SER A 90 9.17 -23.56 -5.46
CA SER A 90 9.24 -22.29 -6.22
C SER A 90 9.91 -21.17 -5.41
N ILE A 91 10.55 -21.51 -4.29
CA ILE A 91 11.27 -20.56 -3.47
C ILE A 91 12.64 -20.29 -4.10
N ASN A 92 13.00 -19.00 -4.20
CA ASN A 92 14.28 -18.56 -4.75
C ASN A 92 14.90 -17.51 -3.82
N ALA A 93 15.23 -17.90 -2.58
CA ALA A 93 15.83 -16.98 -1.63
C ALA A 93 17.26 -16.65 -2.08
N LYS A 94 17.48 -15.41 -2.53
CA LYS A 94 18.83 -14.88 -2.61
C LYS A 94 19.31 -14.60 -1.18
N LYS A 95 20.53 -15.04 -0.84
CA LYS A 95 21.24 -14.65 0.40
C LYS A 95 21.56 -13.15 0.35
N SER A 96 20.57 -12.31 0.57
CA SER A 96 20.74 -10.86 0.69
C SER A 96 20.90 -10.50 2.17
N LYS A 97 21.91 -9.67 2.51
CA LYS A 97 22.02 -9.09 3.85
C LYS A 97 20.84 -8.12 4.02
N PHE A 98 19.88 -8.49 4.86
CA PHE A 98 18.72 -7.66 5.18
C PHE A 98 19.16 -6.32 5.79
N LYS A 99 18.65 -5.22 5.25
CA LYS A 99 18.69 -3.91 5.88
C LYS A 99 17.33 -3.26 5.67
N LYS A 100 16.60 -2.93 6.74
CA LYS A 100 15.35 -2.16 6.63
C LYS A 100 15.69 -0.87 5.87
N SER A 101 14.99 -0.62 4.76
CA SER A 101 15.17 0.62 4.02
C SER A 101 14.90 1.81 4.94
N GLN A 102 15.81 2.78 4.94
CA GLN A 102 15.57 4.04 5.63
C GLN A 102 14.70 4.99 4.80
N ILE A 103 14.63 4.78 3.48
CA ILE A 103 14.00 5.68 2.52
C ILE A 103 12.63 5.17 2.07
N VAL A 104 12.49 3.85 1.83
CA VAL A 104 11.21 3.24 1.47
C VAL A 104 10.36 3.08 2.72
N LYS A 105 9.21 3.75 2.72
CA LYS A 105 8.24 3.82 3.83
C LYS A 105 6.98 3.02 3.49
N ASP A 106 6.26 2.58 4.52
CA ASP A 106 4.84 2.26 4.40
C ASP A 106 3.98 3.53 4.40
N GLU A 107 2.66 3.41 4.21
CA GLU A 107 1.79 4.58 4.10
C GLU A 107 1.76 5.43 5.37
N LEU A 108 1.79 4.82 6.56
CA LEU A 108 1.78 5.55 7.83
C LEU A 108 3.12 6.23 8.10
N GLU A 109 4.23 5.52 7.84
CA GLU A 109 5.57 6.10 7.89
C GLU A 109 5.71 7.28 6.89
N ALA A 110 5.11 7.18 5.70
CA ALA A 110 5.09 8.25 4.70
C ALA A 110 4.22 9.45 5.13
N ILE A 111 3.05 9.22 5.72
CA ILE A 111 2.21 10.27 6.31
C ILE A 111 2.97 10.99 7.43
N ASN A 112 3.63 10.25 8.31
CA ASN A 112 4.43 10.84 9.38
C ASN A 112 5.62 11.64 8.84
N PHE A 113 6.30 11.13 7.80
CA PHE A 113 7.36 11.85 7.10
C PHE A 113 6.86 13.20 6.55
N LEU A 114 5.69 13.20 5.89
CA LEU A 114 5.06 14.44 5.41
C LEU A 114 4.63 15.34 6.58
N ASN A 115 4.03 14.81 7.65
CA ASN A 115 3.54 15.61 8.77
C ASN A 115 4.66 16.35 9.51
N ASN A 116 5.86 15.78 9.57
CA ASN A 116 7.03 16.37 10.24
C ASN A 116 7.80 17.38 9.36
N ALA A 117 7.39 17.58 8.11
CA ALA A 117 8.04 18.49 7.19
C ALA A 117 7.37 19.87 7.18
N ASN A 118 8.17 20.93 6.99
CA ASN A 118 7.65 22.30 6.84
C ASN A 118 7.12 22.53 5.42
N LYS A 119 7.93 22.17 4.42
CA LYS A 119 7.61 22.28 2.99
C LYS A 119 7.67 20.90 2.34
N LYS A 120 6.66 20.60 1.51
CA LYS A 120 6.36 19.22 1.09
C LYS A 120 6.07 19.14 -0.38
N ALA A 121 6.65 18.14 -1.03
CA ALA A 121 6.39 17.80 -2.41
C ALA A 121 6.07 16.32 -2.56
N ILE A 122 5.11 15.99 -3.41
CA ILE A 122 4.80 14.62 -3.81
C ILE A 122 5.07 14.48 -5.31
N GLU A 123 5.81 13.44 -5.72
CA GLU A 123 5.95 13.08 -7.15
C GLU A 123 5.30 11.74 -7.40
N ILE A 124 4.27 11.73 -8.24
CA ILE A 124 3.47 10.56 -8.59
C ILE A 124 4.02 9.95 -9.88
N GLY A 125 4.35 8.65 -9.82
CA GLY A 125 4.88 7.92 -10.97
C GLY A 125 6.29 8.39 -11.37
N PHE A 126 7.19 8.54 -10.39
CA PHE A 126 8.52 9.11 -10.61
C PHE A 126 9.41 8.31 -11.59
N GLY A 127 9.08 7.04 -11.87
CA GLY A 127 9.82 6.21 -12.81
C GLY A 127 11.32 6.13 -12.51
N SER A 128 12.17 6.64 -13.40
CA SER A 128 13.63 6.67 -13.18
C SER A 128 14.09 7.56 -12.01
N GLY A 129 13.21 8.41 -11.47
CA GLY A 129 13.48 9.32 -10.37
C GLY A 129 14.40 10.50 -10.71
N ARG A 130 14.70 10.76 -11.99
CA ARG A 130 15.61 11.87 -12.37
C ARG A 130 15.15 13.22 -11.82
N HIS A 131 13.87 13.56 -11.99
CA HIS A 131 13.31 14.81 -11.48
C HIS A 131 13.31 14.81 -9.94
N LEU A 132 12.74 13.76 -9.34
CA LEU A 132 12.69 13.57 -7.88
C LEU A 132 14.06 13.72 -7.19
N LEU A 133 15.07 13.00 -7.68
CA LEU A 133 16.43 13.02 -7.13
C LEU A 133 17.11 14.37 -7.33
N TYR A 134 16.94 15.01 -8.49
CA TYR A 134 17.47 16.36 -8.75
C TYR A 134 16.85 17.37 -7.78
N ARG A 135 15.52 17.42 -7.70
CA ARG A 135 14.81 18.34 -6.81
C ARG A 135 15.20 18.14 -5.35
N SER A 136 15.32 16.88 -4.91
CA SER A 136 15.73 16.54 -3.55
C SER A 136 17.14 17.02 -3.23
N LYS A 137 18.07 16.96 -4.19
CA LYS A 137 19.45 17.46 -4.03
C LYS A 137 19.51 18.99 -3.96
N GLU A 138 18.82 19.66 -4.87
CA GLU A 138 18.89 21.12 -5.00
C GLU A 138 18.08 21.84 -3.90
N ASN A 139 17.11 21.18 -3.27
CA ASN A 139 16.20 21.79 -2.31
C ASN A 139 16.08 20.95 -1.03
N THR A 140 17.14 20.93 -0.22
CA THR A 140 17.20 20.12 1.01
C THR A 140 16.15 20.49 2.06
N GLU A 141 15.62 21.72 2.01
CA GLU A 141 14.56 22.22 2.90
C GLU A 141 13.16 21.69 2.55
N ILE A 142 13.00 21.07 1.38
CA ILE A 142 11.74 20.47 0.94
C ILE A 142 11.82 18.96 1.16
N SER A 143 10.84 18.41 1.87
CA SER A 143 10.66 16.97 1.97
C SER A 143 9.90 16.45 0.75
N TYR A 144 10.51 15.52 0.03
CA TYR A 144 9.96 14.88 -1.16
C TYR A 144 9.47 13.47 -0.84
N LEU A 145 8.23 13.17 -1.23
CA LEU A 145 7.68 11.82 -1.25
C LEU A 145 7.49 11.36 -2.69
N GLY A 146 8.30 10.39 -3.13
CA GLY A 146 8.09 9.71 -4.40
C GLY A 146 7.11 8.55 -4.25
N ILE A 147 6.05 8.51 -5.06
CA ILE A 147 5.09 7.41 -5.10
C ILE A 147 5.18 6.69 -6.45
N GLU A 148 5.35 5.37 -6.43
CA GLU A 148 5.47 4.54 -7.63
C GLU A 148 4.92 3.14 -7.36
N ILE A 149 4.39 2.47 -8.39
CA ILE A 149 3.87 1.09 -8.29
C ILE A 149 4.86 0.07 -8.87
N TYR A 150 5.76 0.50 -9.76
CA TYR A 150 6.74 -0.37 -10.39
C TYR A 150 7.98 -0.54 -9.50
N LYS A 151 8.02 -1.65 -8.74
CA LYS A 151 9.07 -1.96 -7.77
C LYS A 151 10.52 -1.78 -8.28
N PRO A 152 10.89 -2.18 -9.52
CA PRO A 152 12.25 -1.96 -10.01
C PRO A 152 12.67 -0.49 -10.11
N SER A 153 11.74 0.42 -10.41
CA SER A 153 11.99 1.87 -10.36
C SER A 153 12.28 2.34 -8.93
N ILE A 154 11.51 1.83 -7.96
CA ILE A 154 11.70 2.14 -6.53
C ILE A 154 13.08 1.69 -6.07
N ASP A 155 13.48 0.45 -6.40
CA ASP A 155 14.79 -0.09 -6.03
C ASP A 155 15.95 0.71 -6.66
N GLN A 156 15.78 1.14 -7.92
CA GLN A 156 16.75 2.00 -8.59
C GLN A 156 16.92 3.34 -7.85
N VAL A 157 15.81 4.03 -7.57
CA VAL A 157 15.83 5.35 -6.94
C VAL A 157 16.29 5.27 -5.49
N GLU A 158 15.90 4.23 -4.76
CA GLU A 158 16.39 3.96 -3.40
C GLU A 158 17.93 3.86 -3.38
N ASN A 159 18.51 3.07 -4.28
CA ASN A 159 19.97 2.91 -4.35
C ASN A 159 20.68 4.24 -4.65
N LEU A 160 20.13 5.05 -5.55
CA LEU A 160 20.68 6.36 -5.88
C LEU A 160 20.54 7.34 -4.70
N ALA A 161 19.38 7.39 -4.06
CA ALA A 161 19.12 8.25 -2.92
C ALA A 161 20.01 7.90 -1.70
N ILE A 162 20.23 6.60 -1.44
CA ILE A 162 21.17 6.14 -0.40
C ILE A 162 22.60 6.56 -0.75
N LYS A 163 23.03 6.35 -2.00
CA LYS A 163 24.36 6.74 -2.46
C LYS A 163 24.60 8.24 -2.30
N ASP A 164 23.59 9.04 -2.63
CA ASP A 164 23.61 10.50 -2.56
C ASP A 164 23.28 11.05 -1.17
N LYS A 165 23.00 10.17 -0.19
CA LYS A 165 22.67 10.50 1.21
C LYS A 165 21.49 11.49 1.34
N LEU A 166 20.45 11.33 0.53
CA LEU A 166 19.28 12.19 0.55
C LEU A 166 18.40 11.88 1.77
N LEU A 167 18.42 12.78 2.77
CA LEU A 167 17.65 12.64 4.01
C LEU A 167 16.24 13.23 3.92
N ASN A 168 16.02 14.12 2.95
CA ASN A 168 14.74 14.80 2.67
C ASN A 168 13.89 14.04 1.64
N LEU A 169 14.20 12.77 1.35
CA LEU A 169 13.49 11.95 0.36
C LEU A 169 12.95 10.67 1.02
N ALA A 170 11.67 10.41 0.82
CA ALA A 170 11.01 9.15 1.11
C ALA A 170 10.40 8.56 -0.16
N LEU A 171 10.31 7.22 -0.23
CA LEU A 171 9.67 6.50 -1.33
C LEU A 171 8.53 5.64 -0.80
N LEU A 172 7.44 5.54 -1.55
CA LEU A 172 6.27 4.75 -1.21
C LEU A 172 5.83 3.90 -2.40
N ASN A 173 5.58 2.62 -2.12
CA ASN A 173 5.08 1.66 -3.11
C ASN A 173 3.56 1.48 -2.99
N CYS A 174 2.78 2.38 -3.58
CA CYS A 174 1.31 2.30 -3.51
C CYS A 174 0.64 3.00 -4.71
N ASP A 175 -0.67 2.83 -4.82
CA ASP A 175 -1.49 3.68 -5.70
C ASP A 175 -1.58 5.09 -5.10
N ALA A 176 -1.17 6.10 -5.86
CA ALA A 176 -1.16 7.48 -5.39
C ALA A 176 -2.56 8.03 -5.10
N ARG A 177 -3.60 7.57 -5.82
CA ARG A 177 -4.98 8.01 -5.60
C ARG A 177 -5.46 7.59 -4.21
N SER A 178 -5.17 6.34 -3.85
CA SER A 178 -5.47 5.81 -2.51
C SER A 178 -4.65 6.47 -1.41
N PHE A 179 -3.42 6.89 -1.70
CA PHE A 179 -2.59 7.56 -0.70
C PHE A 179 -3.02 9.01 -0.46
N LEU A 180 -3.35 9.78 -1.51
CA LEU A 180 -3.77 11.17 -1.34
C LEU A 180 -4.99 11.31 -0.44
N SER A 181 -5.93 10.36 -0.47
CA SER A 181 -7.10 10.36 0.42
C SER A 181 -6.74 10.23 1.91
N LEU A 182 -5.51 9.83 2.25
CA LEU A 182 -5.00 9.78 3.62
C LEU A 182 -4.23 11.04 4.03
N VAL A 183 -3.83 11.86 3.05
CA VAL A 183 -3.04 13.06 3.30
C VAL A 183 -3.96 14.17 3.80
N LYS A 184 -3.51 14.87 4.86
CA LYS A 184 -4.25 15.98 5.45
C LYS A 184 -4.55 17.07 4.41
N SER A 185 -5.71 17.69 4.54
CA SER A 185 -6.07 18.86 3.73
C SER A 185 -5.05 19.97 3.91
N ASN A 186 -4.86 20.78 2.87
CA ASN A 186 -4.03 22.00 2.89
C ASN A 186 -2.61 21.78 3.45
N SER A 187 -1.98 20.64 3.16
CA SER A 187 -0.73 20.24 3.81
C SER A 187 0.48 20.14 2.87
N VAL A 188 0.25 20.01 1.56
CA VAL A 188 1.29 19.82 0.54
C VAL A 188 1.48 21.09 -0.29
N ASP A 189 2.72 21.42 -0.62
CA ASP A 189 3.04 22.61 -1.43
C ASP A 189 3.06 22.29 -2.92
N PHE A 190 3.59 21.11 -3.29
CA PHE A 190 3.73 20.69 -4.69
C PHE A 190 3.31 19.24 -4.91
N ILE A 191 2.60 18.99 -6.01
CA ILE A 191 2.34 17.65 -6.52
C ILE A 191 2.79 17.62 -7.98
N TYR A 192 3.64 16.66 -8.33
CA TYR A 192 4.17 16.47 -9.68
C TYR A 192 3.61 15.19 -10.30
N LEU A 193 3.15 15.27 -11.54
CA LEU A 193 2.76 14.12 -12.38
C LEU A 193 3.39 14.28 -13.76
N HIS A 194 4.52 13.61 -13.98
CA HIS A 194 5.30 13.78 -15.22
C HIS A 194 5.21 12.55 -16.12
N PHE A 195 4.79 12.77 -17.37
CA PHE A 195 4.64 11.78 -18.43
C PHE A 195 3.79 10.56 -18.03
N PRO A 196 2.58 10.76 -17.45
CA PRO A 196 1.68 9.65 -17.16
C PRO A 196 1.29 8.93 -18.46
N ILE A 197 1.01 7.63 -18.35
CA ILE A 197 0.51 6.85 -19.50
C ILE A 197 -0.87 7.41 -19.88
N PRO A 198 -1.08 7.80 -21.16
CA PRO A 198 -2.30 8.52 -21.56
C PRO A 198 -3.55 7.62 -21.65
N TRP A 199 -3.36 6.30 -21.82
CA TRP A 199 -4.44 5.30 -21.90
C TRP A 199 -5.58 5.70 -22.84
N ASP A 200 -5.27 6.02 -24.10
CA ASP A 200 -6.25 6.51 -25.06
C ASP A 200 -7.41 5.53 -25.30
N ASP A 201 -7.12 4.22 -25.36
CA ASP A 201 -8.14 3.17 -25.50
C ASP A 201 -8.81 2.77 -24.18
N SER A 202 -8.41 3.37 -23.05
CA SER A 202 -8.96 3.05 -21.73
C SER A 202 -8.90 4.26 -20.77
N PRO A 203 -9.66 5.35 -21.04
CA PRO A 203 -9.55 6.59 -20.26
C PRO A 203 -9.81 6.43 -18.76
N HIS A 204 -10.60 5.42 -18.36
CA HIS A 204 -10.83 5.07 -16.95
C HIS A 204 -9.56 4.66 -16.19
N ARG A 205 -8.45 4.37 -16.89
CA ARG A 205 -7.13 4.05 -16.29
C ARG A 205 -6.22 5.25 -16.13
N ARG A 206 -6.62 6.41 -16.65
CA ARG A 206 -5.86 7.66 -16.49
C ARG A 206 -5.73 8.00 -15.01
N VAL A 207 -4.59 8.58 -14.64
CA VAL A 207 -4.38 9.09 -13.28
C VAL A 207 -5.29 10.30 -13.04
N ILE A 208 -5.29 11.25 -13.98
CA ILE A 208 -6.22 12.38 -13.99
C ILE A 208 -7.65 11.88 -14.16
N SER A 209 -8.48 12.27 -13.20
CA SER A 209 -9.94 12.21 -13.19
C SER A 209 -10.43 13.34 -12.30
N LYS A 210 -11.71 13.73 -12.43
CA LYS A 210 -12.36 14.64 -11.49
C LYS A 210 -12.10 14.30 -10.01
N SER A 211 -12.25 13.03 -9.62
CA SER A 211 -12.02 12.60 -8.24
C SER A 211 -10.57 12.77 -7.79
N PHE A 212 -9.60 12.44 -8.65
CA PHE A 212 -8.18 12.65 -8.34
C PHE A 212 -7.85 14.12 -8.20
N LEU A 213 -8.39 14.98 -9.08
CA LEU A 213 -8.13 16.42 -9.05
C LEU A 213 -8.75 17.10 -7.84
N GLU A 214 -9.95 16.69 -7.41
CA GLU A 214 -10.55 17.15 -6.15
C GLU A 214 -9.67 16.76 -4.95
N GLU A 215 -9.15 15.53 -4.91
CA GLU A 215 -8.23 15.10 -3.86
C GLU A 215 -6.88 15.85 -3.90
N ALA A 216 -6.33 16.07 -5.09
CA ALA A 216 -5.11 16.85 -5.26
C ALA A 216 -5.31 18.31 -4.79
N LYS A 217 -6.41 18.95 -5.18
CA LYS A 217 -6.81 20.30 -4.73
C LYS A 217 -6.94 20.34 -3.22
N ARG A 218 -7.63 19.36 -2.62
CA ARG A 218 -7.84 19.26 -1.17
C ARG A 218 -6.53 19.15 -0.39
N VAL A 219 -5.60 18.34 -0.87
CA VAL A 219 -4.31 18.10 -0.22
C VAL A 219 -3.36 19.30 -0.35
N LEU A 220 -3.45 20.06 -1.44
CA LEU A 220 -2.63 21.24 -1.68
C LEU A 220 -2.98 22.39 -0.73
N LYS A 221 -1.97 23.07 -0.20
CA LYS A 221 -2.13 24.38 0.45
C LYS A 221 -2.73 25.40 -0.52
N VAL A 222 -3.29 26.48 0.01
CA VAL A 222 -3.54 27.70 -0.80
C VAL A 222 -2.21 28.16 -1.39
N ASN A 223 -2.22 28.50 -2.68
CA ASN A 223 -1.06 28.76 -3.55
C ASN A 223 -0.18 27.54 -3.85
N GLY A 224 -0.54 26.34 -3.37
CA GLY A 224 0.09 25.08 -3.73
C GLY A 224 -0.17 24.74 -5.19
N ARG A 225 0.71 23.93 -5.79
CA ARG A 225 0.68 23.63 -7.23
C ARG A 225 0.62 22.14 -7.52
N PHE A 226 -0.25 21.79 -8.46
CA PHE A 226 -0.21 20.51 -9.17
C PHE A 226 0.38 20.75 -10.56
N GLU A 227 1.48 20.08 -10.88
CA GLU A 227 2.17 20.20 -12.17
C GLU A 227 2.04 18.90 -12.97
N LEU A 228 1.35 18.99 -14.11
CA LEU A 228 1.27 17.93 -15.11
C LEU A 228 2.21 18.26 -16.28
N ARG A 229 3.09 17.32 -16.63
CA ARG A 229 3.92 17.39 -17.84
C ARG A 229 3.60 16.20 -18.74
N SER A 230 3.30 16.41 -20.02
CA SER A 230 2.86 15.35 -20.93
C SER A 230 3.30 15.59 -22.38
N ASP A 231 3.65 14.53 -23.12
CA ASP A 231 3.88 14.57 -24.56
C ASP A 231 2.62 14.23 -25.38
N SER A 232 1.53 13.84 -24.72
CA SER A 232 0.25 13.53 -25.37
C SER A 232 -0.64 14.77 -25.39
N ARG A 233 -0.91 15.30 -26.59
CA ARG A 233 -1.84 16.41 -26.82
C ARG A 233 -3.25 16.07 -26.30
N ASN A 234 -3.77 14.90 -26.66
CA ASN A 234 -5.10 14.45 -26.24
C ASN A 234 -5.22 14.34 -24.71
N TYR A 235 -4.20 13.80 -24.06
CA TYR A 235 -4.17 13.72 -22.59
C TYR A 235 -4.10 15.10 -21.94
N SER A 236 -3.35 16.02 -22.54
CA SER A 236 -3.18 17.39 -22.06
C SER A 236 -4.48 18.18 -22.18
N GLU A 237 -5.15 18.13 -23.33
CA GLU A 237 -6.46 18.76 -23.54
C GLU A 237 -7.53 18.21 -22.59
N PHE A 238 -7.58 16.88 -22.45
CA PHE A 238 -8.46 16.23 -21.47
C PHE A 238 -8.19 16.74 -20.05
N SER A 239 -6.92 16.81 -19.64
CA SER A 239 -6.55 17.22 -18.28
C SER A 239 -6.87 18.70 -18.03
N ILE A 240 -6.68 19.56 -19.02
CA ILE A 240 -7.07 20.97 -18.93
C ILE A 240 -8.57 21.11 -18.71
N ASN A 241 -9.39 20.39 -19.49
CA ASN A 241 -10.84 20.43 -19.33
C ASN A 241 -11.29 19.98 -17.92
N GLU A 242 -10.76 18.86 -17.44
CA GLU A 242 -11.07 18.36 -16.09
C GLU A 242 -10.64 19.34 -14.98
N MET A 243 -9.53 20.07 -15.17
CA MET A 243 -9.09 21.09 -14.22
C MET A 243 -9.90 22.38 -14.29
N LEU A 244 -10.37 22.79 -15.48
CA LEU A 244 -11.23 23.96 -15.65
C LEU A 244 -12.61 23.76 -15.02
N ASP A 245 -13.07 22.52 -14.93
CA ASP A 245 -14.31 22.16 -14.23
C ASP A 245 -14.21 22.25 -12.70
N LEU A 246 -13.00 22.44 -12.14
CA LEU A 246 -12.80 22.65 -10.71
C LEU A 246 -13.01 24.12 -10.32
N ASN A 247 -13.74 24.33 -9.24
CA ASN A 247 -13.81 25.64 -8.62
C ASN A 247 -12.56 25.93 -7.78
N GLY A 248 -12.14 27.20 -7.76
CA GLY A 248 -11.10 27.70 -6.87
C GLY A 248 -9.66 27.34 -7.28
N VAL A 249 -9.43 27.13 -8.57
CA VAL A 249 -8.08 26.89 -9.12
C VAL A 249 -7.77 27.83 -10.28
N ASN A 250 -6.50 28.16 -10.49
CA ASN A 250 -6.01 28.87 -11.67
C ASN A 250 -5.10 27.95 -12.49
N LEU A 251 -5.07 28.12 -13.81
CA LEU A 251 -4.21 27.34 -14.70
C LEU A 251 -3.17 28.21 -15.40
N GLU A 252 -1.93 27.75 -15.39
CA GLU A 252 -0.87 28.24 -16.27
C GLU A 252 -0.49 27.11 -17.24
N ILE A 253 -0.47 27.39 -18.53
CA ILE A 253 -0.20 26.39 -19.57
C ILE A 253 0.98 26.85 -20.42
N TYR A 254 1.97 25.97 -20.58
CA TYR A 254 3.13 26.21 -21.41
C TYR A 254 3.32 25.08 -22.40
N LYS A 255 3.97 25.42 -23.52
CA LYS A 255 4.37 24.47 -24.55
C LYS A 255 5.88 24.55 -24.69
N ASN A 256 6.55 23.40 -24.63
CA ASN A 256 8.00 23.24 -24.79
C ASN A 256 8.82 24.10 -23.82
N LYS A 257 8.37 24.22 -22.56
CA LYS A 257 9.11 24.94 -21.52
C LYS A 257 10.44 24.23 -21.25
N ASN A 258 11.54 24.98 -21.32
CA ASN A 258 12.86 24.44 -20.99
C ASN A 258 13.03 24.42 -19.47
N LEU A 259 13.21 23.22 -18.90
CA LEU A 259 13.48 23.04 -17.47
C LEU A 259 14.97 22.74 -17.24
N GLU A 260 15.43 23.00 -16.02
CA GLU A 260 16.81 22.71 -15.59
C GLU A 260 17.13 21.20 -15.62
N ILE A 261 16.12 20.35 -15.37
CA ILE A 261 16.26 18.90 -15.41
C ILE A 261 15.27 18.30 -16.40
N SER A 262 15.78 17.43 -17.29
CA SER A 262 14.95 16.65 -18.21
C SER A 262 14.71 15.24 -17.68
N SER A 263 13.48 14.76 -17.87
CA SER A 263 13.16 13.35 -17.63
C SER A 263 13.73 12.46 -18.75
N LYS A 264 13.83 11.14 -18.50
CA LYS A 264 14.20 10.17 -19.56
C LYS A 264 13.23 10.23 -20.75
N TYR A 265 11.96 10.51 -20.48
CA TYR A 265 10.92 10.65 -21.51
C TYR A 265 11.10 11.96 -22.28
N GLU A 266 11.35 13.06 -21.58
CA GLU A 266 11.62 14.36 -22.21
C GLU A 266 12.80 14.30 -23.19
N ASP A 267 13.93 13.70 -22.79
CA ASP A 267 15.08 13.51 -23.69
C ASP A 267 14.70 12.69 -24.93
N ARG A 268 13.86 11.66 -24.76
CA ARG A 268 13.38 10.81 -25.85
C ARG A 268 12.46 11.57 -26.80
N TRP A 269 11.54 12.36 -26.26
CA TRP A 269 10.51 13.05 -27.03
C TRP A 269 11.04 14.30 -27.73
N LYS A 270 11.97 15.03 -27.10
CA LYS A 270 12.75 16.09 -27.76
C LYS A 270 13.51 15.57 -28.98
N LYS A 271 14.07 14.35 -28.91
CA LYS A 271 14.72 13.69 -30.08
C LYS A 271 13.75 13.27 -31.19
N GLN A 272 12.46 13.23 -30.92
CA GLN A 272 11.41 12.87 -31.88
C GLN A 272 10.60 14.09 -32.33
N ASP A 273 11.07 15.31 -32.02
CA ASP A 273 10.38 16.58 -32.30
C ASP A 273 8.92 16.60 -31.82
N LYS A 274 8.63 15.89 -30.73
CA LYS A 274 7.32 15.94 -30.10
C LYS A 274 7.22 17.17 -29.20
N ASP A 275 6.04 17.77 -29.21
CA ASP A 275 5.67 18.81 -28.26
C ASP A 275 5.51 18.24 -26.85
N ILE A 276 5.92 19.03 -25.86
CA ILE A 276 5.72 18.77 -24.44
C ILE A 276 4.85 19.89 -23.88
N TYR A 277 3.78 19.51 -23.20
CA TYR A 277 2.84 20.42 -22.57
C TYR A 277 3.05 20.40 -21.06
N ASP A 278 3.08 21.59 -20.47
CA ASP A 278 3.14 21.83 -19.04
C ASP A 278 1.86 22.51 -18.59
N ILE A 279 1.14 21.89 -17.67
CA ILE A 279 -0.10 22.41 -17.12
C ILE A 279 0.10 22.52 -15.61
N ILE A 280 0.07 23.75 -15.10
CA ILE A 280 0.23 24.06 -13.68
C ILE A 280 -1.13 24.50 -13.15
N MET A 281 -1.71 23.69 -12.27
CA MET A 281 -2.90 24.05 -11.52
C MET A 281 -2.49 24.63 -10.17
N ILE A 282 -2.86 25.88 -9.91
CA ILE A 282 -2.61 26.61 -8.67
C ILE A 282 -3.88 26.58 -7.83
N ASN A 283 -3.81 26.03 -6.62
CA ASN A 283 -4.93 25.98 -5.70
C ASN A 283 -5.15 27.35 -5.04
N ASN A 284 -6.35 27.91 -5.16
CA ASN A 284 -6.77 29.14 -4.46
C ASN A 284 -7.88 28.87 -3.42
N TYR A 285 -8.18 27.60 -3.16
CA TYR A 285 -9.25 27.19 -2.26
C TYR A 285 -8.65 26.61 -0.97
N LEU A 286 -9.18 27.05 0.17
CA LEU A 286 -8.88 26.43 1.46
C LEU A 286 -9.92 25.32 1.70
N SER A 287 -9.48 24.07 1.64
CA SER A 287 -10.37 22.92 1.86
C SER A 287 -10.67 22.70 3.33
N ASP A 288 -11.83 22.12 3.62
CA ASP A 288 -12.13 21.65 4.97
C ASP A 288 -11.13 20.57 5.38
N ASP A 289 -10.76 20.57 6.66
CA ASP A 289 -9.98 19.48 7.23
C ASP A 289 -10.82 18.21 7.19
N ILE A 290 -10.25 17.14 6.63
CA ILE A 290 -10.80 15.82 6.90
C ILE A 290 -10.52 15.54 8.37
N SER A 291 -11.57 15.36 9.17
CA SER A 291 -11.48 14.99 10.58
C SER A 291 -10.38 13.95 10.77
N ASN A 292 -9.40 14.23 11.64
CA ASN A 292 -8.29 13.33 11.94
C ASN A 292 -8.81 11.90 12.03
N PHE A 293 -8.38 11.06 11.07
CA PHE A 293 -8.90 9.72 10.96
C PHE A 293 -8.73 9.01 12.31
N LYS A 294 -9.85 8.61 12.93
CA LYS A 294 -9.83 7.98 14.26
C LYS A 294 -9.14 6.63 14.14
N GLU A 295 -8.38 6.25 15.17
CA GLU A 295 -7.87 4.89 15.27
C GLU A 295 -9.05 3.91 15.23
N LEU A 296 -8.89 2.85 14.43
CA LEU A 296 -9.92 1.84 14.23
C LEU A 296 -9.89 0.83 15.38
N GLU A 297 -10.50 1.21 16.50
CA GLU A 297 -10.52 0.43 17.74
C GLU A 297 -11.79 -0.40 17.91
N PHE A 298 -11.62 -1.64 18.36
CA PHE A 298 -12.73 -2.52 18.70
C PHE A 298 -13.01 -2.50 20.21
N PRO A 299 -14.28 -2.62 20.62
CA PRO A 299 -14.61 -3.00 21.99
C PRO A 299 -14.18 -4.46 22.25
N LYS A 300 -14.14 -4.86 23.52
CA LYS A 300 -13.92 -6.27 23.87
C LYS A 300 -15.10 -7.12 23.39
N PHE A 301 -14.80 -8.25 22.75
CA PHE A 301 -15.78 -9.26 22.35
C PHE A 301 -15.52 -10.57 23.08
N ASP A 302 -16.56 -11.39 23.27
CA ASP A 302 -16.43 -12.75 23.76
C ASP A 302 -16.05 -13.70 22.60
N PRO A 303 -14.84 -14.31 22.60
CA PRO A 303 -14.39 -15.19 21.52
C PRO A 303 -15.33 -16.38 21.29
N PHE A 304 -15.89 -16.96 22.35
CA PHE A 304 -16.77 -18.12 22.26
C PHE A 304 -18.12 -17.75 21.63
N LYS A 305 -18.70 -16.61 22.05
CA LYS A 305 -19.95 -16.10 21.46
C LYS A 305 -19.78 -15.78 19.97
N ILE A 306 -18.66 -15.17 19.58
CA ILE A 306 -18.37 -14.89 18.17
C ILE A 306 -18.19 -16.22 17.40
N ALA A 307 -17.38 -17.13 17.92
CA ALA A 307 -17.09 -18.39 17.23
C ALA A 307 -18.33 -19.28 17.04
N SER A 308 -19.23 -19.32 18.02
CA SER A 308 -20.47 -20.11 17.96
C SER A 308 -21.48 -19.56 16.94
N LYS A 309 -21.46 -18.25 16.67
CA LYS A 309 -22.36 -17.59 15.72
C LYS A 309 -21.73 -17.37 14.33
N PHE A 310 -20.43 -17.61 14.17
CA PHE A 310 -19.72 -17.28 12.95
C PHE A 310 -20.32 -17.98 11.73
N LYS A 311 -20.55 -17.19 10.67
CA LYS A 311 -20.95 -17.67 9.35
C LYS A 311 -20.13 -16.96 8.28
N HIS A 312 -19.90 -17.67 7.18
CA HIS A 312 -19.43 -17.02 5.97
C HIS A 312 -20.56 -16.17 5.41
N GLU A 313 -20.42 -14.85 5.46
CA GLU A 313 -21.50 -13.92 5.12
C GLU A 313 -20.95 -12.62 4.53
N LYS A 314 -21.65 -12.11 3.51
CA LYS A 314 -21.30 -10.88 2.80
C LYS A 314 -22.42 -9.85 2.95
N PHE A 315 -22.05 -8.66 3.38
CA PHE A 315 -22.90 -7.49 3.50
C PHE A 315 -22.46 -6.47 2.44
N LYS A 316 -23.41 -5.98 1.64
CA LYS A 316 -23.17 -4.94 0.63
C LYS A 316 -23.93 -3.68 1.03
N PHE A 317 -23.23 -2.56 0.98
CA PHE A 317 -23.77 -1.22 1.22
C PHE A 317 -23.59 -0.38 -0.05
N ASP A 318 -23.96 0.91 0.01
CA ASP A 318 -23.96 1.79 -1.15
C ASP A 318 -22.55 2.02 -1.72
N ASP A 319 -21.59 2.34 -0.84
CA ASP A 319 -20.21 2.70 -1.17
C ASP A 319 -19.16 1.66 -0.72
N PHE A 320 -19.55 0.63 0.04
CA PHE A 320 -18.63 -0.40 0.53
C PHE A 320 -19.26 -1.79 0.72
N PHE A 321 -18.42 -2.76 1.05
CA PHE A 321 -18.87 -4.09 1.45
C PHE A 321 -18.10 -4.61 2.66
N ILE A 322 -18.63 -5.65 3.29
CA ILE A 322 -17.97 -6.46 4.32
C ILE A 322 -18.21 -7.92 3.97
N ASN A 323 -17.19 -8.76 4.07
CA ASN A 323 -17.27 -10.17 3.78
C ASN A 323 -16.48 -10.93 4.86
N PHE A 324 -17.19 -11.65 5.73
CA PHE A 324 -16.58 -12.55 6.70
C PHE A 324 -16.23 -13.86 6.00
N GLU A 325 -14.93 -14.10 5.80
CA GLU A 325 -14.45 -15.18 4.95
C GLU A 325 -14.32 -16.50 5.72
N GLU A 326 -13.65 -16.46 6.86
CA GLU A 326 -13.31 -17.65 7.65
C GLU A 326 -13.00 -17.27 9.11
N ILE A 327 -13.13 -18.25 10.00
CA ILE A 327 -12.68 -18.18 11.39
C ILE A 327 -11.56 -19.18 11.63
N TYR A 328 -10.54 -18.75 12.37
CA TYR A 328 -9.47 -19.60 12.85
C TYR A 328 -9.37 -19.53 14.37
N LYS A 329 -8.88 -20.61 14.99
CA LYS A 329 -8.73 -20.72 16.44
C LYS A 329 -7.28 -21.00 16.81
N PHE A 330 -6.69 -20.14 17.63
CA PHE A 330 -5.45 -20.49 18.34
C PHE A 330 -5.75 -21.34 19.58
N SER A 331 -6.87 -21.04 20.23
CA SER A 331 -7.46 -21.79 21.35
C SER A 331 -8.97 -21.48 21.40
N ASP A 332 -9.69 -22.01 22.39
CA ASP A 332 -11.11 -21.67 22.57
C ASP A 332 -11.33 -20.21 23.00
N ASP A 333 -10.32 -19.57 23.59
CA ASP A 333 -10.35 -18.18 24.08
C ASP A 333 -9.60 -17.20 23.18
N GLU A 334 -9.01 -17.67 22.07
CA GLU A 334 -8.26 -16.83 21.13
C GLU A 334 -8.62 -17.22 19.69
N ILE A 335 -9.36 -16.33 19.02
CA ILE A 335 -9.80 -16.52 17.64
C ILE A 335 -9.25 -15.45 16.70
N LEU A 336 -9.25 -15.77 15.42
CA LEU A 336 -8.95 -14.89 14.32
C LEU A 336 -10.11 -14.93 13.33
N LEU A 337 -10.68 -13.78 13.04
CA LEU A 337 -11.62 -13.62 11.93
C LEU A 337 -10.86 -13.13 10.71
N LYS A 338 -11.08 -13.74 9.55
CA LYS A 338 -10.60 -13.24 8.27
C LYS A 338 -11.74 -12.53 7.56
N LEU A 339 -11.47 -11.32 7.08
CA LEU A 339 -12.47 -10.51 6.37
C LEU A 339 -11.87 -9.82 5.15
N SER A 340 -12.72 -9.60 4.15
CA SER A 340 -12.53 -8.58 3.12
C SER A 340 -13.57 -7.48 3.25
N PHE A 341 -13.15 -6.21 3.21
CA PHE A 341 -14.07 -5.08 3.33
C PHE A 341 -13.53 -3.81 2.67
N GLY A 342 -14.34 -2.75 2.63
CA GLY A 342 -13.95 -1.43 2.13
C GLY A 342 -14.53 -1.14 0.75
N ASP A 343 -13.88 -0.23 0.02
CA ASP A 343 -14.30 0.24 -1.30
C ASP A 343 -14.29 -0.91 -2.33
N PHE A 344 -15.20 -0.87 -3.31
CA PHE A 344 -15.28 -1.89 -4.36
C PHE A 344 -14.07 -1.93 -5.29
N SER A 345 -13.32 -0.83 -5.39
CA SER A 345 -12.11 -0.67 -6.20
C SER A 345 -10.82 -0.88 -5.39
N VAL A 346 -10.84 -0.60 -4.08
CA VAL A 346 -9.68 -0.72 -3.18
C VAL A 346 -10.12 -1.37 -1.86
N ASN A 347 -10.19 -2.70 -1.86
CA ASN A 347 -10.60 -3.47 -0.69
C ASN A 347 -9.44 -3.88 0.22
N GLU A 348 -9.76 -4.04 1.49
CA GLU A 348 -8.87 -4.49 2.54
C GLU A 348 -9.12 -5.95 2.88
N ASN A 349 -8.06 -6.77 2.86
CA ASN A 349 -8.08 -8.14 3.36
C ASN A 349 -7.31 -8.18 4.68
N ARG A 350 -8.01 -8.48 5.78
CA ARG A 350 -7.52 -8.27 7.15
C ARG A 350 -7.90 -9.41 8.07
N PHE A 351 -7.19 -9.45 9.20
CA PHE A 351 -7.54 -10.29 10.33
C PHE A 351 -8.00 -9.42 11.50
N ILE A 352 -9.00 -9.90 12.23
CA ILE A 352 -9.35 -9.39 13.57
C ILE A 352 -8.99 -10.48 14.56
N TYR A 353 -8.06 -10.19 15.46
CA TYR A 353 -7.76 -11.05 16.61
C TYR A 353 -8.69 -10.69 17.74
N ILE A 354 -9.31 -11.70 18.35
CA ILE A 354 -10.23 -11.55 19.46
C ILE A 354 -9.82 -12.54 20.55
N SER A 355 -9.54 -12.00 21.74
CA SER A 355 -9.40 -12.75 22.98
C SER A 355 -10.29 -12.16 24.07
N ARG A 356 -10.33 -12.79 25.25
CA ARG A 356 -11.04 -12.23 26.42
C ARG A 356 -10.56 -10.83 26.81
N GLU A 357 -9.30 -10.50 26.49
CA GLU A 357 -8.69 -9.25 26.91
C GLU A 357 -8.70 -8.17 25.83
N VAL A 358 -8.63 -8.54 24.54
CA VAL A 358 -8.46 -7.57 23.47
C VAL A 358 -9.09 -8.03 22.17
N SER A 359 -9.69 -7.07 21.47
CA SER A 359 -10.11 -7.18 20.08
C SER A 359 -9.31 -6.16 19.28
N LYS A 360 -8.63 -6.58 18.22
CA LYS A 360 -7.89 -5.66 17.35
C LYS A 360 -7.69 -6.20 15.96
N TYR A 361 -7.48 -5.31 14.99
CA TYR A 361 -6.88 -5.72 13.74
C TYR A 361 -5.51 -6.36 14.00
N TYR A 362 -5.23 -7.44 13.27
CA TYR A 362 -4.05 -8.28 13.48
C TYR A 362 -3.18 -8.33 12.22
N ILE A 363 -1.88 -8.49 12.42
CA ILE A 363 -0.81 -8.27 11.43
C ILE A 363 -0.68 -6.79 11.05
N ASN A 364 -1.67 -6.22 10.35
CA ASN A 364 -1.68 -4.82 9.92
C ASN A 364 -3.05 -4.18 10.18
N SER A 365 -3.09 -2.95 10.69
CA SER A 365 -4.32 -2.16 10.83
C SER A 365 -4.73 -1.56 9.48
N PRO A 366 -6.01 -1.60 9.06
CA PRO A 366 -6.49 -0.97 7.83
C PRO A 366 -6.10 0.51 7.77
N LEU A 367 -5.90 1.02 6.56
CA LEU A 367 -5.74 2.45 6.38
C LEU A 367 -7.03 3.14 6.82
N PRO A 368 -6.98 4.20 7.64
CA PRO A 368 -8.18 4.69 8.31
C PRO A 368 -9.00 5.63 7.42
N THR A 369 -9.13 5.32 6.11
CA THR A 369 -9.95 6.06 5.15
C THR A 369 -11.40 6.17 5.62
N GLU A 370 -12.15 7.14 5.10
CA GLU A 370 -13.58 7.31 5.43
C GLU A 370 -14.38 6.00 5.20
N ILE A 371 -14.15 5.35 4.05
CA ILE A 371 -14.82 4.10 3.71
C ILE A 371 -14.44 2.96 4.68
N ASN A 372 -13.17 2.87 5.06
CA ASN A 372 -12.73 1.86 6.03
C ASN A 372 -13.26 2.15 7.44
N GLN A 373 -13.48 3.42 7.80
CA GLN A 373 -14.17 3.78 9.05
C GLN A 373 -15.63 3.34 9.03
N LYS A 374 -16.39 3.64 7.96
CA LYS A 374 -17.77 3.17 7.79
C LYS A 374 -17.86 1.64 7.90
N ALA A 375 -16.96 0.94 7.20
CA ALA A 375 -16.87 -0.51 7.28
C ALA A 375 -16.52 -1.01 8.68
N HIS A 376 -15.57 -0.38 9.36
CA HIS A 376 -15.18 -0.71 10.73
C HIS A 376 -16.34 -0.58 11.73
N GLU A 377 -17.11 0.52 11.66
CA GLU A 377 -18.30 0.71 12.51
C GLU A 377 -19.35 -0.39 12.27
N LYS A 378 -19.60 -0.74 11.01
CA LYS A 378 -20.53 -1.85 10.69
C LYS A 378 -20.01 -3.21 11.12
N ILE A 379 -18.70 -3.47 11.03
CA ILE A 379 -18.10 -4.70 11.58
C ILE A 379 -18.36 -4.77 13.09
N LYS A 380 -18.18 -3.67 13.83
CA LYS A 380 -18.48 -3.63 15.28
C LYS A 380 -19.94 -3.97 15.57
N GLU A 381 -20.88 -3.31 14.87
CA GLU A 381 -22.31 -3.59 15.03
C GLU A 381 -22.66 -5.06 14.77
N ILE A 382 -22.06 -5.68 13.75
CA ILE A 382 -22.29 -7.08 13.39
C ILE A 382 -21.73 -8.02 14.48
N LEU A 383 -20.52 -7.77 14.97
CA LEU A 383 -19.89 -8.59 16.00
C LEU A 383 -20.56 -8.46 17.38
N LEU A 384 -21.27 -7.36 17.65
CA LEU A 384 -22.01 -7.18 18.91
C LEU A 384 -23.31 -8.00 18.99
N LYS A 385 -23.91 -8.36 17.85
CA LYS A 385 -25.16 -9.13 17.76
C LYS A 385 -24.91 -10.61 18.09
#